data_AF-A0A6I4UN92-F1
#
_entry.id   AF-A0A6I4UN92-F1
#
_cell.length_a   1.000
_cell.length_b   1.000
_cell.length_c   1.000
_cell.angle_alpha   90.00
_cell.angle_beta   90.00
_cell.angle_gamma   90.00
#
_symmetry.space_group_name_H-M   'P 1'
#
loop_
_entity.id
_entity.type
_entity.pdbx_description
1 polymer ?
#
loop_
_entity_poly.entity_id
_entity_poly.type
_entity_poly.pdbx_seq_one_letter_code
_entity_poly.pdbx_strand_id
1 'polypeptide(L)' 'MTGRTMLVAALLLAGCGEQDNDPGPGGVTVGEARALDEAAEMLEQQRLPQDVLEGGEAQPEAENPSPAPSSNPGPA' A
#
# COMPACT_ATOMS: atom_id res chain seq x y z
N MET A 1 -20.13 45.50 0.03
CA MET A 1 -19.99 44.45 -1.01
C MET A 1 -18.67 43.68 -0.90
N THR A 2 -17.56 44.32 -0.52
CA THR A 2 -16.21 43.71 -0.39
C THR A 2 -16.10 42.58 0.64
N GLY A 3 -16.79 42.67 1.77
CA GLY A 3 -16.69 41.64 2.82
C GLY A 3 -17.29 40.28 2.44
N ARG A 4 -18.30 40.27 1.57
CA ARG A 4 -18.94 39.01 1.14
C ARG A 4 -18.06 38.24 0.16
N THR A 5 -17.28 38.95 -0.66
CA THR A 5 -16.29 38.37 -1.56
C THR A 5 -15.13 37.73 -0.79
N MET A 6 -14.71 38.34 0.32
CA MET A 6 -13.64 37.79 1.16
C MET A 6 -14.04 36.47 1.83
N LEU A 7 -15.29 36.36 2.31
CA LEU A 7 -15.82 35.14 2.91
C LEU A 7 -15.88 33.97 1.90
N VAL A 8 -16.31 34.25 0.67
CA VAL A 8 -16.35 33.26 -0.42
C VAL A 8 -14.95 32.79 -0.79
N ALA A 9 -13.97 33.69 -0.83
CA ALA A 9 -12.58 33.33 -1.10
C ALA A 9 -11.97 32.41 -0.02
N ALA A 10 -12.29 32.64 1.26
CA ALA A 10 -11.83 31.80 2.35
C ALA A 10 -12.43 30.38 2.29
N LEU A 11 -13.70 30.26 1.88
CA LEU A 11 -14.38 28.96 1.71
C LEU A 11 -13.80 28.15 0.55
N LEU A 12 -13.38 28.81 -0.54
CA LEU A 12 -12.73 28.14 -1.68
C LEU A 12 -11.33 27.62 -1.36
N LEU A 13 -10.61 28.28 -0.44
CA LEU A 13 -9.26 27.86 -0.02
C LEU A 13 -9.28 26.69 0.98
N ALA A 14 -10.40 26.45 1.66
CA ALA A 14 -10.55 25.37 2.64
C ALA A 14 -10.53 23.96 2.02
N GLY A 15 -10.59 23.83 0.68
CA GLY A 15 -10.45 22.57 -0.06
C GLY A 15 -9.09 22.37 -0.74
N CYS A 16 -8.13 23.29 -0.55
CA CYS A 16 -6.74 23.14 -1.04
C CYS A 16 -5.76 22.79 0.09
N GLY A 17 -6.28 22.28 1.21
CA GLY A 17 -5.48 21.73 2.30
C GLY A 17 -5.60 20.22 2.33
N GLU A 18 -4.54 19.56 2.77
CA GLU A 18 -4.43 18.11 2.93
C GLU A 18 -5.64 17.58 3.72
N GLN A 19 -6.61 16.96 3.03
CA GLN A 19 -7.64 16.20 3.72
C GLN A 19 -7.02 14.86 4.14
N ASP A 20 -7.43 14.28 5.28
CA ASP A 20 -6.88 12.99 5.75
C ASP A 20 -7.02 11.83 4.73
N ASN A 21 -7.92 12.00 3.75
CA ASN A 21 -8.21 11.05 2.68
C ASN A 21 -7.58 11.47 1.32
N ASP A 22 -6.93 12.63 1.23
CA ASP A 22 -6.18 12.99 0.05
C ASP A 22 -4.91 12.13 -0.01
N PRO A 23 -4.57 11.54 -1.16
CA PRO A 23 -3.34 10.78 -1.32
C PRO A 23 -2.15 11.74 -1.18
N GLY A 24 -1.36 11.54 -0.13
CA GLY A 24 -0.14 12.29 0.14
C GLY A 24 0.99 11.95 -0.85
N PRO A 25 2.17 12.57 -0.71
CA PRO A 25 3.33 12.25 -1.52
C PRO A 25 3.70 10.76 -1.35
N GLY A 26 3.56 9.99 -2.43
CA GLY A 26 3.66 8.53 -2.42
C GLY A 26 2.35 7.81 -2.78
N GLY A 27 1.24 8.55 -2.94
CA GLY A 27 -0.04 7.99 -3.37
C GLY A 27 -0.84 7.29 -2.26
N VAL A 28 -0.38 7.41 -1.01
CA VAL A 28 -1.03 6.83 0.18
C VAL A 28 -1.67 7.92 1.02
N THR A 29 -2.82 7.61 1.61
CA THR A 29 -3.49 8.48 2.59
C THR A 29 -2.75 8.43 3.93
N VAL A 30 -3.03 9.41 4.79
CA VAL A 30 -2.46 9.46 6.15
C VAL A 30 -2.87 8.22 6.96
N GLY A 31 -4.12 7.76 6.77
CA GLY A 31 -4.63 6.55 7.42
C GLY A 31 -3.93 5.28 6.94
N GLU A 32 -3.65 5.16 5.64
CA GLU A 32 -2.89 4.04 5.08
C GLU A 32 -1.45 4.06 5.60
N ALA A 33 -0.76 5.20 5.56
CA ALA A 33 0.61 5.31 6.05
C ALA A 33 0.73 4.85 7.52
N ARG A 34 -0.21 5.27 8.36
CA ARG A 34 -0.26 4.85 9.77
C ARG A 34 -0.46 3.34 9.94
N ALA A 35 -1.34 2.74 9.14
CA ALA A 35 -1.56 1.30 9.18
C ALA A 35 -0.31 0.51 8.76
N LEU A 36 0.47 1.01 7.79
CA LEU A 36 1.75 0.41 7.40
C LEU A 36 2.79 0.52 8.53
N ASP A 37 2.86 1.66 9.21
CA ASP A 37 3.79 1.86 10.34
C ASP A 37 3.48 0.91 11.51
N GLU A 38 2.21 0.74 11.86
CA GLU A 38 1.77 -0.21 12.90
C GLU A 38 2.16 -1.65 12.53
N ALA A 39 2.00 -2.04 11.26
CA ALA A 39 2.42 -3.35 10.78
C ALA A 39 3.94 -3.55 10.87
N ALA A 40 4.73 -2.53 10.54
CA ALA A 40 6.18 -2.57 10.70
C ALA A 40 6.60 -2.71 12.18
N GLU A 41 5.92 -2.01 13.09
CA GLU A 41 6.19 -2.10 14.53
C GLU A 41 5.89 -3.51 15.08
N MET A 42 4.83 -4.17 14.59
CA MET A 42 4.55 -5.57 14.94
C MET A 42 5.66 -6.52 14.48
N LEU A 43 6.23 -6.27 13.30
CA LEU A 43 7.35 -7.06 12.77
C LEU A 43 8.64 -6.82 13.56
N GLU A 44 8.89 -5.60 14.04
CA GLU A 44 10.07 -5.29 14.88
C GLU A 44 9.97 -5.96 16.27
N GLN A 45 8.78 -5.92 16.87
CA GLN A 45 8.51 -6.60 18.15
C GLN A 45 8.74 -8.11 18.06
N GLN A 46 8.43 -8.69 16.90
CA GLN A 46 8.79 -10.06 16.59
C GLN A 46 10.27 -10.09 16.21
N ARG A 47 11.16 -10.54 17.11
CA ARG A 47 12.58 -10.67 16.75
C ARG A 47 12.73 -11.72 15.63
N LEU A 48 12.70 -11.28 14.37
CA LEU A 48 12.74 -12.17 13.22
C LEU A 48 14.09 -12.90 13.21
N PRO A 49 14.09 -14.22 12.92
CA PRO A 49 15.34 -14.95 12.71
C PRO A 49 16.14 -14.29 11.56
N GLN A 50 17.45 -14.19 11.72
CA GLN A 50 18.34 -13.56 10.73
C GLN A 50 18.20 -14.19 9.34
N ASP A 51 17.93 -15.50 9.27
CA ASP A 51 17.70 -16.23 8.04
C ASP A 51 16.53 -15.67 7.20
N VAL A 52 15.54 -15.01 7.84
CA VAL A 52 14.40 -14.36 7.15
C VAL A 52 14.78 -12.98 6.61
N LEU A 53 15.68 -12.27 7.30
CA LEU A 53 16.17 -10.95 6.88
C LEU A 53 17.21 -11.05 5.77
N GLU A 54 17.99 -12.13 5.76
CA GLU A 54 19.02 -12.43 4.76
C GLU A 54 18.46 -13.16 3.52
N GLY A 55 17.33 -13.89 3.66
CA GLY A 55 16.70 -14.66 2.59
C GLY A 55 15.81 -13.85 1.61
N GLY A 56 15.77 -12.52 1.75
CA GLY A 56 14.99 -11.59 0.91
C GLY A 56 15.65 -11.23 -0.43
N GLU A 57 16.78 -11.83 -0.77
CA GLU A 57 17.26 -11.84 -2.15
C GLU A 57 16.31 -12.74 -2.94
N ALA A 58 15.62 -12.16 -3.93
CA ALA A 58 14.75 -12.90 -4.84
C ALA A 58 15.45 -14.19 -5.28
N GLN A 59 15.06 -15.32 -4.69
CA GLN A 59 15.30 -16.59 -5.33
C GLN A 59 14.72 -16.41 -6.73
N PRO A 60 15.52 -16.59 -7.80
CA PRO A 60 14.93 -16.65 -9.11
C PRO A 60 13.96 -17.82 -9.00
N GLU A 61 12.67 -17.50 -9.05
CA GLU A 61 11.58 -18.46 -9.19
C GLU A 61 11.66 -19.03 -10.63
N ALA A 62 12.81 -19.60 -10.95
CA ALA A 62 12.96 -20.63 -11.96
C ALA A 62 12.54 -21.93 -11.29
N GLU A 63 11.23 -22.05 -11.04
CA GLU A 63 10.43 -23.24 -11.23
C GLU A 63 9.06 -22.98 -10.62
N ASN A 64 8.24 -22.16 -11.30
CA ASN A 64 6.83 -22.49 -11.37
C ASN A 64 6.81 -23.93 -11.95
N PRO A 65 6.45 -24.99 -11.18
CA PRO A 65 6.29 -26.28 -11.79
C PRO A 65 5.10 -26.11 -12.71
N SER A 66 5.41 -25.98 -14.01
CA SER A 66 4.44 -26.05 -15.09
C SER A 66 3.48 -27.17 -14.71
N PRO A 67 2.16 -26.90 -14.50
CA PRO A 67 1.24 -27.99 -14.28
C PRO A 67 1.37 -28.88 -15.51
N ALA A 68 1.85 -30.12 -15.28
CA ALA A 68 2.07 -31.11 -16.32
C ALA A 68 0.86 -31.11 -17.27
N PRO A 69 1.04 -31.32 -18.60
CA PRO A 69 -0.09 -31.38 -19.51
C PRO A 69 -1.07 -32.43 -18.96
N SER A 70 -2.24 -31.94 -18.55
CA SER A 70 -3.34 -32.75 -18.02
C SER A 70 -3.85 -33.61 -19.17
N SER A 71 -3.23 -34.78 -19.36
CA SER A 71 -3.71 -35.83 -20.24
C SER A 71 -4.96 -36.42 -19.61
N ASN A 72 -6.11 -35.77 -19.81
CA ASN A 72 -7.40 -36.40 -19.53
C ASN A 72 -7.64 -37.45 -20.62
N PRO A 73 -7.71 -38.76 -20.31
CA PRO A 73 -8.25 -39.71 -21.26
C PRO A 73 -9.74 -39.38 -21.44
N GLY A 74 -10.13 -39.07 -22.68
CA GLY A 74 -11.53 -38.80 -23.02
C GLY A 74 -12.41 -40.01 -22.69
N PRO A 75 -13.71 -39.80 -22.40
CA PRO A 75 -14.63 -40.91 -22.13
C PRO A 75 -14.79 -41.77 -23.39
N ALA A 76 -14.76 -43.09 -23.17
CA ALA A 76 -15.01 -44.14 -24.16
C ALA A 76 -16.46 -44.15 -24.66
#